data_AF-S8E6H6-F1
#
_entry.id   AF-S8E6H6-F1
#
_cell.length_a   1.000
_cell.length_b   1.000
_cell.length_c   1.000
_cell.angle_alpha   90.00
_cell.angle_beta   90.00
_cell.angle_gamma   90.00
#
_symmetry.space_group_name_H-M   'P 1'
#
loop_
_entity.id
_entity.type
_entity.pdbx_description
1 polymer ?
#
loop_
_entity_poly.entity_id
_entity_poly.type
_entity_poly.pdbx_seq_one_letter_code
_entity_poly.pdbx_strand_id
1 'polypeptide(L)'
;MDWASLDLDHALMFAFGINGSLLTYTATRDIQLVYFDGCSANKHAGVVDTQDLLIWGEPGRGRGDNAKDRLAEDMSRLPAGCAWAKDHGVDGFLRMEFDFEIMYCDFEQGLKLVSYMPTVNRLSDLDPANPPVPLPPQGPRVQCSSEATFHGLSQPEFAGEYHWVTAQAPLDDPPISYPGGWKGAFPDTELEAFHTGIWHNQFPGESRVRIDPSSVISLFDPSLTSLVEARRSMTRDEYRAANLSKADIARVRTDIAEVMAREPGAGSGVDWQTLARVIQDRFADRLPYMQHLLHQPVFNVTAQLAKVRKQLITSLIPSMHRENVGAPEWFAETAHRCAARFTEHLPREGFTKQEWVLLHAVEEVLHEVCRVYTEAWVEAFDAEAKSVVVVQAVLKKWKGEFDALVEWLDWPVWIKCDPACGVDEVCWVPQGQPLTPPELGHKPRCVPIEFHIE
;
A
#
# COMPACT_ATOMS: atom_id res chain seq x y z
N MET A 1 2.15 -5.75 27.28
CA MET A 1 1.81 -5.16 25.97
C MET A 1 2.64 -3.91 25.75
N ASP A 2 3.22 -3.76 24.57
CA ASP A 2 3.97 -2.58 24.13
C ASP A 2 4.11 -2.58 22.60
N TRP A 3 4.70 -1.54 22.04
CA TRP A 3 5.04 -1.46 20.61
C TRP A 3 6.45 -1.99 20.36
N ALA A 4 6.65 -2.62 19.21
CA ALA A 4 7.95 -2.97 18.67
C ALA A 4 8.03 -2.54 17.20
N SER A 5 9.23 -2.26 16.72
CA SER A 5 9.48 -2.13 15.28
C SER A 5 10.29 -3.33 14.79
N LEU A 6 10.17 -3.58 13.49
CA LEU A 6 11.03 -4.53 12.80
C LEU A 6 12.39 -3.88 12.49
N ASP A 7 12.44 -2.57 12.25
CA ASP A 7 13.69 -1.85 11.98
C ASP A 7 14.22 -1.04 13.15
N LEU A 8 15.54 -1.02 13.24
CA LEU A 8 16.28 -0.40 14.34
C LEU A 8 16.07 1.10 14.37
N ASP A 9 16.14 1.75 13.22
CA ASP A 9 16.06 3.21 13.06
C ASP A 9 14.66 3.73 13.43
N HIS A 10 13.63 2.98 13.05
CA HIS A 10 12.26 3.27 13.48
C HIS A 10 12.07 3.08 14.99
N ALA A 11 12.61 2.01 15.59
CA ALA A 11 12.59 1.87 17.05
C ALA A 11 13.38 2.97 17.78
N LEU A 12 14.51 3.41 17.20
CA LEU A 12 15.40 4.42 17.77
C LEU A 12 14.71 5.78 17.87
N MET A 13 13.83 6.10 16.92
CA MET A 13 13.02 7.32 16.94
C MET A 13 12.21 7.47 18.24
N PHE A 14 11.81 6.35 18.86
CA PHE A 14 11.04 6.33 20.11
C PHE A 14 11.89 6.15 21.38
N ALA A 15 13.21 6.08 21.26
CA ALA A 15 14.12 5.91 22.40
C ALA A 15 14.38 7.25 23.11
N PHE A 16 13.34 7.89 23.64
CA PHE A 16 13.41 9.21 24.26
C PHE A 16 14.06 9.21 25.65
N GLY A 17 14.68 10.34 26.02
CA GLY A 17 15.16 10.61 27.38
C GLY A 17 16.55 10.05 27.69
N ILE A 18 17.08 10.42 28.87
CA ILE A 18 18.42 10.02 29.34
C ILE A 18 18.60 8.50 29.46
N ASN A 19 17.49 7.79 29.65
CA ASN A 19 17.44 6.34 29.79
C ASN A 19 16.86 5.66 28.53
N GLY A 20 16.69 6.40 27.43
CA GLY A 20 16.29 5.87 26.14
C GLY A 20 17.18 4.68 25.77
N SER A 21 16.56 3.53 25.54
CA SER A 21 17.28 2.27 25.33
C SER A 21 16.61 1.49 24.23
N LEU A 22 17.43 0.83 23.40
CA LEU A 22 16.98 -0.15 22.42
C LEU A 22 16.99 -1.54 23.04
N LEU A 23 15.84 -2.19 22.98
CA LEU A 23 15.65 -3.56 23.44
C LEU A 23 15.44 -4.44 22.20
N THR A 24 16.31 -5.42 21.99
CA THR A 24 16.19 -6.36 20.87
C THR A 24 15.65 -7.68 21.38
N TYR A 25 14.55 -8.12 20.78
CA TYR A 25 13.92 -9.40 21.06
C TYR A 25 14.14 -10.36 19.90
N THR A 26 14.22 -11.65 20.21
CA THR A 26 14.18 -12.73 19.22
C THR A 26 12.94 -13.58 19.46
N ALA A 27 12.29 -14.02 18.39
CA ALA A 27 11.18 -14.95 18.47
C ALA A 27 11.68 -16.34 18.90
N THR A 28 11.00 -16.96 19.86
CA THR A 28 11.29 -18.31 20.37
C THR A 28 10.38 -19.38 19.76
N ARG A 29 9.37 -18.94 19.02
CA ARG A 29 8.41 -19.72 18.23
C ARG A 29 7.85 -18.81 17.12
N ASP A 30 7.03 -19.37 16.24
CA ASP A 30 6.27 -18.57 15.29
C ASP A 30 5.32 -17.62 16.05
N ILE A 31 5.34 -16.35 15.65
CA ILE A 31 4.51 -15.29 16.22
C ILE A 31 3.28 -15.09 15.34
N GLN A 32 2.10 -15.17 15.93
CA GLN A 32 0.82 -15.02 15.22
C GLN A 32 0.35 -13.57 15.32
N LEU A 33 0.29 -12.87 14.18
CA LEU A 33 -0.11 -11.47 14.13
C LEU A 33 -1.31 -11.29 13.20
N VAL A 34 -2.19 -10.35 13.54
CA VAL A 34 -3.15 -9.80 12.58
C VAL A 34 -2.50 -8.63 11.86
N TYR A 35 -2.44 -8.68 10.54
CA TYR A 35 -1.91 -7.59 9.71
C TYR A 35 -3.03 -6.67 9.21
N PHE A 36 -2.87 -5.37 9.41
CA PHE A 36 -3.73 -4.34 8.83
C PHE A 36 -3.02 -3.67 7.64
N ASP A 37 -3.52 -3.96 6.44
CA ASP A 37 -3.03 -3.39 5.18
C ASP A 37 -3.19 -1.86 5.10
N GLY A 38 -2.39 -1.24 4.23
CA GLY A 38 -2.31 0.22 4.03
C GLY A 38 -1.53 0.93 5.14
N CYS A 39 -1.59 2.27 5.15
CA CYS A 39 -0.96 3.11 6.16
C CYS A 39 -1.74 3.11 7.49
N SER A 40 -2.07 1.94 8.01
CA SER A 40 -2.99 1.75 9.13
C SER A 40 -2.49 2.36 10.46
N ALA A 41 -1.19 2.64 10.59
CA ALA A 41 -0.62 3.34 11.75
C ALA A 41 -0.50 4.87 11.58
N ASN A 42 -0.90 5.43 10.43
CA ASN A 42 -0.86 6.88 10.18
C ASN A 42 -1.85 7.65 11.12
N LYS A 43 -2.79 6.98 11.80
CA LYS A 43 -3.71 7.57 12.81
C LYS A 43 -4.60 8.70 12.27
N HIS A 44 -4.57 8.96 10.96
CA HIS A 44 -5.34 9.99 10.29
C HIS A 44 -6.44 9.40 9.40
N ALA A 45 -7.57 10.11 9.33
CA ALA A 45 -8.66 9.80 8.43
C ALA A 45 -9.17 8.34 8.55
N GLY A 46 -9.29 7.61 7.44
CA GLY A 46 -9.93 6.30 7.36
C GLY A 46 -9.00 5.10 7.55
N VAL A 47 -7.70 5.33 7.68
CA VAL A 47 -6.68 4.27 7.68
C VAL A 47 -6.78 3.34 8.90
N VAL A 48 -7.44 3.79 9.96
CA VAL A 48 -7.69 3.02 11.19
C VAL A 48 -9.02 2.28 11.18
N ASP A 49 -9.90 2.49 10.19
CA ASP A 49 -11.26 1.95 10.23
C ASP A 49 -11.28 0.40 10.29
N THR A 50 -10.30 -0.27 9.68
CA THR A 50 -10.17 -1.74 9.70
C THR A 50 -9.77 -2.27 11.08
N GLN A 51 -8.94 -1.53 11.83
CA GLN A 51 -8.61 -1.82 13.22
C GLN A 51 -9.86 -1.69 14.09
N ASP A 52 -10.62 -0.60 13.91
CA ASP A 52 -11.82 -0.33 14.70
C ASP A 52 -12.94 -1.34 14.42
N LEU A 53 -13.04 -1.80 13.17
CA LEU A 53 -13.94 -2.88 12.78
C LEU A 53 -13.62 -4.20 13.49
N LEU A 54 -12.33 -4.55 13.62
CA LEU A 54 -11.92 -5.76 14.34
C LEU A 54 -12.16 -5.61 15.85
N ILE A 55 -11.62 -4.55 16.44
CA ILE A 55 -11.53 -4.37 17.89
C ILE A 55 -12.90 -4.08 18.49
N TRP A 56 -13.68 -3.18 17.88
CA TRP A 56 -14.95 -2.70 18.42
C TRP A 56 -16.16 -3.08 17.56
N GLY A 57 -15.98 -3.37 16.28
CA GLY A 57 -17.09 -3.54 15.33
C GLY A 57 -17.73 -2.24 14.92
N GLU A 58 -17.01 -1.13 15.08
CA GLU A 58 -17.49 0.22 14.84
C GLU A 58 -16.48 0.95 13.94
N PRO A 59 -16.40 0.63 12.63
CA PRO A 59 -15.51 1.34 11.73
C PRO A 59 -15.89 2.83 11.68
N GLY A 60 -14.91 3.72 11.66
CA GLY A 60 -15.14 5.16 11.70
C GLY A 60 -15.68 5.68 13.04
N ARG A 61 -15.42 4.95 14.15
CA ARG A 61 -15.66 5.40 15.52
C ARG A 61 -15.13 6.83 15.69
N GLY A 62 -15.90 7.65 16.42
CA GLY A 62 -15.69 9.10 16.55
C GLY A 62 -14.21 9.44 16.75
N ARG A 63 -13.69 10.28 15.85
CA ARG A 63 -12.28 10.63 15.76
C ARG A 63 -12.06 11.89 16.57
N GLY A 64 -11.03 11.88 17.40
CA GLY A 64 -10.45 13.08 17.95
C GLY A 64 -10.28 14.18 16.92
N ASP A 65 -10.87 15.35 17.16
CA ASP A 65 -10.78 16.50 16.24
C ASP A 65 -9.33 17.02 16.14
N ASN A 66 -8.51 16.72 17.15
CA ASN A 66 -7.11 17.16 17.28
C ASN A 66 -6.14 15.97 17.44
N ALA A 67 -4.84 16.24 17.29
CA ALA A 67 -3.77 15.24 17.35
C ALA A 67 -3.70 14.49 18.70
N LYS A 68 -3.99 15.18 19.82
CA LYS A 68 -3.93 14.59 21.16
C LYS A 68 -5.00 13.52 21.34
N ASP A 69 -6.21 13.78 20.87
CA ASP A 69 -7.32 12.83 20.96
C ASP A 69 -7.06 11.61 20.06
N ARG A 70 -6.52 11.80 18.84
CA ARG A 70 -6.11 10.71 17.96
C ARG A 70 -5.03 9.82 18.59
N LEU A 71 -4.03 10.43 19.24
CA LEU A 71 -3.00 9.70 19.98
C LEU A 71 -3.61 8.91 21.14
N ALA A 72 -4.49 9.53 21.94
CA ALA A 72 -5.16 8.85 23.04
C ALA A 72 -6.01 7.66 22.56
N GLU A 73 -6.70 7.79 21.43
CA GLU A 73 -7.42 6.69 20.79
C GLU A 73 -6.48 5.58 20.35
N ASP A 74 -5.36 5.90 19.72
CA ASP A 74 -4.38 4.90 19.29
C ASP A 74 -3.78 4.15 20.48
N MET A 75 -3.43 4.86 21.56
CA MET A 75 -3.01 4.24 22.81
C MET A 75 -4.08 3.34 23.43
N SER A 76 -5.36 3.59 23.14
CA SER A 76 -6.47 2.72 23.57
C SER A 76 -6.67 1.47 22.70
N ARG A 77 -6.17 1.48 21.44
CA ARG A 77 -6.27 0.32 20.52
C ARG A 77 -5.43 -0.85 21.00
N LEU A 78 -4.23 -0.60 21.52
CA LEU A 78 -3.36 -1.68 22.01
C LEU A 78 -4.05 -2.54 23.10
N PRO A 79 -4.50 -1.99 24.25
CA PRO A 79 -5.13 -2.81 25.28
C PRO A 79 -6.45 -3.44 24.84
N ALA A 80 -7.26 -2.74 24.03
CA ALA A 80 -8.52 -3.27 23.52
C ALA A 80 -8.30 -4.41 22.51
N GLY A 81 -7.37 -4.21 21.58
CA GLY A 81 -6.96 -5.23 20.62
C GLY A 81 -6.35 -6.44 21.32
N CYS A 82 -5.48 -6.24 22.31
CA CYS A 82 -4.91 -7.36 23.06
C CYS A 82 -5.92 -8.12 23.91
N ALA A 83 -6.99 -7.47 24.38
CA ALA A 83 -8.11 -8.17 25.00
C ALA A 83 -8.82 -9.10 23.99
N TRP A 84 -9.02 -8.65 22.75
CA TRP A 84 -9.55 -9.49 21.67
C TRP A 84 -8.58 -10.62 21.27
N ALA A 85 -7.29 -10.30 21.11
CA ALA A 85 -6.26 -11.23 20.66
C ALA A 85 -6.09 -12.45 21.60
N LYS A 86 -6.25 -12.21 22.91
CA LYS A 86 -6.15 -13.24 23.94
C LYS A 86 -7.10 -14.42 23.72
N ASP A 87 -8.30 -14.17 23.23
CA ASP A 87 -9.31 -15.21 23.02
C ASP A 87 -9.08 -16.00 21.72
N HIS A 88 -8.15 -15.55 20.87
CA HIS A 88 -7.90 -16.09 19.55
C HIS A 88 -6.46 -16.58 19.33
N GLY A 89 -5.63 -16.63 20.38
CA GLY A 89 -4.23 -17.09 20.26
C GLY A 89 -3.37 -16.18 19.37
N VAL A 90 -3.74 -14.90 19.25
CA VAL A 90 -2.99 -13.89 18.52
C VAL A 90 -2.03 -13.18 19.48
N ASP A 91 -0.79 -12.99 19.06
CA ASP A 91 0.27 -12.38 19.87
C ASP A 91 0.30 -10.85 19.74
N GLY A 92 -0.29 -10.30 18.67
CA GLY A 92 -0.31 -8.86 18.41
C GLY A 92 -0.82 -8.49 17.03
N PHE A 93 -0.54 -7.25 16.63
CA PHE A 93 -1.00 -6.67 15.39
C PHE A 93 0.15 -5.98 14.65
N LEU A 94 0.26 -6.23 13.35
CA LEU A 94 1.20 -5.54 12.47
C LEU A 94 0.46 -4.45 11.70
N ARG A 95 1.05 -3.26 11.63
CA ARG A 95 0.52 -2.11 10.88
C ARG A 95 1.67 -1.22 10.40
N MET A 96 1.38 -0.30 9.48
CA MET A 96 2.40 0.53 8.84
C MET A 96 2.04 2.02 8.91
N GLU A 97 3.02 2.86 9.26
CA GLU A 97 2.98 4.31 9.05
C GLU A 97 3.89 4.63 7.86
N PHE A 98 5.10 5.17 8.10
CA PHE A 98 6.17 5.20 7.11
C PHE A 98 6.99 3.90 7.11
N ASP A 99 7.01 3.18 8.23
CA ASP A 99 7.61 1.86 8.42
C ASP A 99 6.67 0.95 9.25
N PHE A 100 6.99 -0.34 9.37
CA PHE A 100 6.20 -1.33 10.09
C PHE A 100 6.38 -1.24 11.61
N GLU A 101 5.25 -1.27 12.32
CA GLU A 101 5.21 -1.41 13.77
C GLU A 101 4.30 -2.58 14.19
N ILE A 102 4.66 -3.19 15.32
CA ILE A 102 3.96 -4.30 15.95
C ILE A 102 3.41 -3.83 17.29
N MET A 103 2.08 -3.86 17.43
CA MET A 103 1.39 -3.81 18.72
C MET A 103 1.44 -5.20 19.36
N TYR A 104 2.39 -5.46 20.25
CA TYR A 104 2.60 -6.77 20.84
C TYR A 104 1.95 -6.91 22.23
N CYS A 105 1.23 -8.00 22.46
CA CYS A 105 0.37 -8.12 23.64
C CYS A 105 1.11 -8.55 24.91
N ASP A 106 2.10 -9.44 24.81
CA ASP A 106 2.83 -9.94 25.97
C ASP A 106 4.26 -10.34 25.63
N PHE A 107 5.23 -9.47 25.91
CA PHE A 107 6.66 -9.70 25.63
C PHE A 107 7.28 -10.86 26.44
N GLU A 108 6.59 -11.39 27.45
CA GLU A 108 7.02 -12.61 28.15
C GLU A 108 6.61 -13.90 27.42
N GLN A 109 5.73 -13.78 26.42
CA GLN A 109 5.26 -14.90 25.61
C GLN A 109 5.86 -14.85 24.21
N GLY A 110 6.45 -15.95 23.75
CA GLY A 110 6.95 -16.06 22.37
C GLY A 110 8.21 -15.25 22.06
N LEU A 111 8.59 -14.26 22.86
CA LEU A 111 9.80 -13.45 22.70
C LEU A 111 10.84 -13.71 23.79
N LYS A 112 12.11 -13.48 23.45
CA LYS A 112 13.23 -13.46 24.39
C LYS A 112 14.08 -12.23 24.15
N LEU A 113 14.31 -11.44 25.20
CA LEU A 113 15.26 -10.33 25.16
C LEU A 113 16.68 -10.87 24.92
N VAL A 114 17.34 -10.40 23.87
CA VAL A 114 18.70 -10.81 23.49
C VAL A 114 19.71 -9.67 23.52
N SER A 115 19.24 -8.42 23.50
CA SER A 115 20.09 -7.24 23.63
C SER A 115 19.36 -6.12 24.38
N TYR A 116 20.13 -5.38 25.17
CA TYR A 116 19.72 -4.14 25.81
C TYR A 116 20.84 -3.13 25.60
N MET A 117 20.54 -2.00 24.96
CA MET A 117 21.53 -0.98 24.61
C MET A 117 20.99 0.41 24.94
N PRO A 118 21.52 1.10 25.95
CA PRO A 118 21.29 2.54 26.13
C PRO A 118 21.71 3.30 24.87
N THR A 119 20.85 4.15 24.34
CA THR A 119 21.11 4.84 23.06
C THR A 119 21.67 6.23 23.26
N VAL A 120 22.41 6.70 22.27
CA VAL A 120 22.65 8.13 22.09
C VAL A 120 21.42 8.67 21.36
N ASN A 121 20.65 9.54 22.01
CA ASN A 121 19.42 10.12 21.42
C ASN A 121 19.38 11.64 21.60
N ARG A 122 18.54 12.30 20.80
CA ARG A 122 18.47 13.77 20.64
C ARG A 122 17.84 14.49 21.84
N LEU A 123 17.32 13.77 22.84
CA LEU A 123 16.44 14.31 23.87
C LEU A 123 16.89 13.93 25.28
N SER A 124 18.00 14.51 25.76
CA SER A 124 18.27 14.54 27.20
C SER A 124 19.31 15.56 27.63
N ASP A 125 18.88 16.59 28.35
CA ASP A 125 19.26 16.84 29.76
C ASP A 125 18.34 17.91 30.33
N LEU A 126 17.13 17.55 30.78
CA LEU A 126 16.47 18.42 31.75
C LEU A 126 17.16 18.21 33.10
N ASP A 127 18.07 19.12 33.44
CA ASP A 127 18.36 19.40 34.86
C ASP A 127 17.04 19.87 35.48
N PRO A 128 16.45 19.16 36.46
CA PRO A 128 15.22 19.58 37.11
C PRO A 128 15.31 20.99 37.73
N ALA A 129 16.51 21.56 37.85
CA ALA A 129 16.77 22.85 38.46
C ALA A 129 16.75 24.07 37.51
N ASN A 130 16.86 23.95 36.17
CA ASN A 130 16.99 25.13 35.27
C ASN A 130 16.41 24.94 33.84
N PRO A 131 15.25 25.53 33.51
CA PRO A 131 14.72 25.56 32.14
C PRO A 131 15.33 26.73 31.30
N PRO A 132 15.55 26.58 29.97
CA PRO A 132 15.97 27.67 29.08
C PRO A 132 14.82 28.59 28.64
N VAL A 133 15.17 29.80 28.17
CA VAL A 133 14.24 30.87 27.76
C VAL A 133 13.95 30.83 26.24
N PRO A 134 12.72 31.07 25.76
CA PRO A 134 12.38 30.99 24.33
C PRO A 134 12.83 32.20 23.50
N LEU A 135 13.13 31.98 22.22
CA LEU A 135 13.26 33.02 21.18
C LEU A 135 12.02 33.05 20.27
N PRO A 136 11.63 34.19 19.68
CA PRO A 136 10.39 34.31 18.91
C PRO A 136 10.57 34.03 17.41
N PRO A 137 9.60 33.41 16.70
CA PRO A 137 9.61 33.31 15.24
C PRO A 137 9.01 34.56 14.56
N GLN A 138 9.56 34.92 13.39
CA GLN A 138 9.10 36.00 12.50
C GLN A 138 8.61 35.46 11.14
N GLY A 139 7.35 35.78 10.78
CA GLY A 139 6.83 36.03 9.41
C GLY A 139 6.63 34.85 8.44
N PRO A 140 6.06 35.09 7.23
CA PRO A 140 4.72 35.63 6.97
C PRO A 140 3.84 34.76 6.01
N ARG A 141 2.52 35.02 6.02
CA ARG A 141 1.45 34.41 5.17
C ARG A 141 1.47 34.83 3.69
N VAL A 142 1.17 33.92 2.74
CA VAL A 142 0.46 34.22 1.46
C VAL A 142 -0.38 33.01 0.94
N GLN A 143 -1.44 33.36 0.19
CA GLN A 143 -2.59 32.66 -0.37
C GLN A 143 -2.35 31.72 -1.59
N CYS A 144 -3.26 30.75 -1.76
CA CYS A 144 -3.30 29.68 -2.77
C CYS A 144 -4.02 30.02 -4.09
N SER A 145 -3.72 29.23 -5.13
CA SER A 145 -4.55 28.96 -6.32
C SER A 145 -4.80 27.46 -6.47
N SER A 146 -5.86 27.06 -7.18
CA SER A 146 -6.34 25.67 -7.30
C SER A 146 -5.85 24.95 -8.55
N GLU A 147 -5.38 23.69 -8.40
CA GLU A 147 -5.38 22.67 -9.47
C GLU A 147 -5.12 21.25 -8.91
N ALA A 148 -5.90 20.26 -9.39
CA ALA A 148 -5.84 18.85 -8.99
C ALA A 148 -4.77 18.08 -9.76
N THR A 149 -4.17 17.03 -9.16
CA THR A 149 -3.24 16.12 -9.85
C THR A 149 -3.60 14.64 -9.71
N PHE A 150 -3.13 13.90 -10.71
CA PHE A 150 -3.34 12.48 -11.06
C PHE A 150 -3.33 11.50 -9.85
N HIS A 151 -4.21 10.50 -9.89
CA HIS A 151 -4.49 9.42 -8.90
C HIS A 151 -5.55 9.68 -7.82
N GLY A 152 -6.49 10.60 -8.07
CA GLY A 152 -7.70 10.70 -7.24
C GLY A 152 -7.51 11.36 -5.89
N LEU A 153 -6.28 11.50 -5.36
CA LEU A 153 -5.99 12.31 -4.18
C LEU A 153 -6.40 13.77 -4.42
N SER A 154 -7.62 14.09 -4.00
CA SER A 154 -8.14 15.47 -4.01
C SER A 154 -7.33 16.32 -3.03
N GLN A 155 -7.05 17.58 -3.39
CA GLN A 155 -6.64 18.56 -2.39
C GLN A 155 -7.87 18.84 -1.50
N PRO A 156 -7.85 18.54 -0.19
CA PRO A 156 -8.79 19.18 0.70
C PRO A 156 -8.35 20.65 0.80
N GLU A 157 -9.22 21.58 0.41
CA GLU A 157 -9.03 22.99 0.73
C GLU A 157 -9.05 23.17 2.25
N PHE A 158 -7.89 23.31 2.89
CA PHE A 158 -7.83 23.69 4.29
C PHE A 158 -6.74 24.72 4.55
N ALA A 159 -7.20 25.91 4.95
CA ALA A 159 -6.41 26.98 5.52
C ALA A 159 -6.11 26.66 7.00
N GLY A 160 -5.14 25.79 7.24
CA GLY A 160 -4.60 25.52 8.57
C GLY A 160 -3.11 25.21 8.48
N GLU A 161 -2.30 25.93 9.24
CA GLU A 161 -0.88 25.62 9.44
C GLU A 161 -0.77 24.21 10.05
N TYR A 162 -0.14 23.28 9.32
CA TYR A 162 0.25 21.99 9.88
C TYR A 162 1.73 22.03 10.21
N HIS A 163 2.01 21.98 11.51
CA HIS A 163 3.26 21.43 11.99
C HIS A 163 3.19 19.90 11.85
N TRP A 164 4.26 19.30 11.34
CA TRP A 164 4.55 17.87 11.38
C TRP A 164 4.20 17.29 12.76
N VAL A 165 3.88 16.00 12.81
CA VAL A 165 3.50 15.29 14.05
C VAL A 165 4.70 15.20 14.98
N THR A 166 4.98 16.29 15.67
CA THR A 166 5.16 16.20 17.10
C THR A 166 3.78 16.02 17.68
N ALA A 167 3.58 14.93 18.43
CA ALA A 167 2.66 15.01 19.55
C ALA A 167 3.23 15.99 20.58
N GLN A 168 3.30 17.28 20.25
CA GLN A 168 3.56 18.35 21.17
C GLN A 168 2.29 19.17 21.30
N ALA A 169 1.51 18.82 22.33
CA ALA A 169 1.07 19.90 23.20
C ALA A 169 2.30 20.77 23.51
N PRO A 170 2.18 22.11 23.64
CA PRO A 170 3.32 23.00 23.85
C PRO A 170 3.98 22.68 25.19
N LEU A 171 4.84 21.69 25.18
CA LEU A 171 5.99 21.52 26.05
C LEU A 171 7.11 22.02 25.16
N ASP A 172 7.64 23.19 25.49
CA ASP A 172 8.83 23.76 24.86
C ASP A 172 9.82 22.62 24.55
N ASP A 173 10.21 22.46 23.29
CA ASP A 173 11.20 21.45 22.87
C ASP A 173 12.41 21.55 23.82
N PRO A 174 12.72 20.50 24.61
CA PRO A 174 13.84 20.57 25.51
C PRO A 174 15.13 20.77 24.70
N PRO A 175 16.09 21.57 25.19
CA PRO A 175 17.33 21.81 24.46
C PRO A 175 18.04 20.48 24.20
N ILE A 176 18.47 20.29 22.96
CA ILE A 176 19.25 19.13 22.54
C ILE A 176 20.53 19.08 23.40
N SER A 177 20.64 18.05 24.23
CA SER A 177 21.88 17.72 24.95
C SER A 177 22.26 16.29 24.62
N TYR A 178 23.56 16.10 24.40
CA TYR A 178 24.16 14.83 24.00
C TYR A 178 24.97 14.28 25.17
N PRO A 179 25.18 12.94 25.23
CA PRO A 179 26.07 12.35 26.22
C PRO A 179 27.43 13.03 26.26
N GLY A 180 27.95 13.23 27.46
CA GLY A 180 29.23 13.89 27.68
C GLY A 180 30.35 13.27 26.84
N GLY A 181 30.93 14.08 25.94
CA GLY A 181 31.99 13.64 25.02
C GLY A 181 31.57 13.49 23.56
N TRP A 182 30.27 13.57 23.23
CA TRP A 182 29.79 13.66 21.85
C TRP A 182 30.35 14.92 21.16
N LYS A 183 30.73 14.80 19.90
CA LYS A 183 31.29 15.89 19.09
C LYS A 183 30.64 15.89 17.71
N GLY A 184 30.14 17.05 17.28
CA GLY A 184 29.51 17.23 15.97
C GLY A 184 27.99 17.32 16.04
N ALA A 185 27.38 17.51 14.87
CA ALA A 185 25.93 17.46 14.72
C ALA A 185 25.42 16.03 14.88
N PHE A 186 24.19 15.89 15.36
CA PHE A 186 23.49 14.60 15.43
C PHE A 186 22.54 14.50 14.24
N PRO A 187 22.47 13.33 13.56
CA PRO A 187 21.60 13.15 12.41
C PRO A 187 20.12 13.20 12.81
N ASP A 188 19.26 13.45 11.83
CA ASP A 188 17.82 13.39 12.03
C ASP A 188 17.34 11.93 12.03
N THR A 189 17.05 11.40 13.21
CA THR A 189 16.62 10.00 13.37
C THR A 189 15.20 9.73 12.84
N GLU A 190 14.35 10.76 12.72
CA GLU A 190 13.01 10.59 12.14
C GLU A 190 13.12 10.40 10.62
N LEU A 191 14.01 11.16 9.98
CA LEU A 191 14.30 11.03 8.56
C LEU A 191 14.93 9.66 8.23
N GLU A 192 15.84 9.16 9.08
CA GLU A 192 16.39 7.81 8.91
C GLU A 192 15.32 6.73 9.07
N ALA A 193 14.41 6.86 10.04
CA ALA A 193 13.29 5.93 10.19
C ALA A 193 12.41 5.90 8.92
N PHE A 194 12.12 7.06 8.33
CA PHE A 194 11.44 7.15 7.05
C PHE A 194 12.21 6.45 5.90
N HIS A 195 13.52 6.65 5.81
CA HIS A 195 14.35 5.97 4.81
C HIS A 195 14.33 4.46 4.97
N THR A 196 14.36 3.95 6.20
CA THR A 196 14.26 2.50 6.44
C THR A 196 12.93 1.92 6.01
N GLY A 197 11.83 2.65 6.25
CA GLY A 197 10.50 2.27 5.76
C GLY A 197 10.43 2.12 4.24
N ILE A 198 11.13 2.99 3.49
CA ILE A 198 11.18 2.94 2.02
C ILE A 198 11.80 1.63 1.51
N TRP A 199 12.67 0.97 2.28
CA TRP A 199 13.26 -0.31 1.88
C TRP A 199 12.22 -1.39 1.60
N HIS A 200 11.02 -1.24 2.18
CA HIS A 200 9.92 -2.19 2.05
C HIS A 200 8.90 -1.83 0.95
N ASN A 201 9.08 -0.71 0.23
CA ASN A 201 8.13 -0.27 -0.81
C ASN A 201 8.09 -1.21 -2.03
N GLN A 202 9.14 -2.00 -2.25
CA GLN A 202 9.25 -2.90 -3.38
C GLN A 202 9.14 -4.36 -2.93
N PHE A 203 8.55 -5.20 -3.78
CA PHE A 203 8.46 -6.64 -3.55
C PHE A 203 9.86 -7.24 -3.24
N PRO A 204 10.01 -8.10 -2.23
CA PRO A 204 8.96 -8.77 -1.44
C PRO A 204 8.38 -7.96 -0.26
N GLY A 205 8.83 -6.72 -0.05
CA GLY A 205 8.50 -5.93 1.14
C GLY A 205 9.16 -6.50 2.40
N GLU A 206 8.45 -6.45 3.51
CA GLU A 206 8.92 -6.94 4.81
C GLU A 206 8.93 -8.48 4.88
N SER A 207 10.08 -9.07 4.52
CA SER A 207 10.26 -10.53 4.41
C SER A 207 10.28 -11.31 5.73
N ARG A 208 10.42 -10.63 6.88
CA ARG A 208 10.34 -11.27 8.21
C ARG A 208 8.92 -11.68 8.56
N VAL A 209 7.93 -11.07 7.90
CA VAL A 209 6.51 -11.36 8.08
C VAL A 209 6.02 -12.20 6.91
N ARG A 210 5.26 -13.26 7.21
CA ARG A 210 4.61 -14.11 6.20
C ARG A 210 3.11 -13.93 6.30
N ILE A 211 2.50 -13.47 5.21
CA ILE A 211 1.05 -13.35 5.11
C ILE A 211 0.46 -14.72 4.78
N ASP A 212 -0.67 -15.07 5.40
CA ASP A 212 -1.48 -16.23 5.03
C ASP A 212 -2.64 -15.78 4.12
N PRO A 213 -2.56 -16.00 2.79
CA PRO A 213 -3.60 -15.58 1.87
C PRO A 213 -4.95 -16.27 2.11
N SER A 214 -4.93 -17.47 2.72
CA SER A 214 -6.15 -18.23 3.00
C SER A 214 -6.98 -17.62 4.14
N SER A 215 -6.44 -16.61 4.82
CA SER A 215 -7.02 -15.91 5.97
C SER A 215 -7.28 -14.42 5.71
N VAL A 216 -7.06 -13.93 4.48
CA VAL A 216 -7.24 -12.51 4.11
C VAL A 216 -8.72 -12.12 4.11
N ILE A 217 -9.09 -11.17 4.98
CA ILE A 217 -10.40 -10.52 4.94
C ILE A 217 -10.34 -9.29 4.04
N SER A 218 -10.98 -9.35 2.88
CA SER A 218 -11.02 -8.23 1.93
C SER A 218 -12.33 -7.45 2.05
N LEU A 219 -12.22 -6.13 2.27
CA LEU A 219 -13.37 -5.24 2.18
C LEU A 219 -13.84 -5.01 0.73
N PHE A 220 -13.14 -5.57 -0.25
CA PHE A 220 -13.57 -5.61 -1.65
C PHE A 220 -14.37 -6.86 -2.01
N ASP A 221 -14.69 -7.73 -1.03
CA ASP A 221 -15.62 -8.85 -1.23
C ASP A 221 -16.98 -8.32 -1.73
N PRO A 222 -17.47 -8.76 -2.90
CA PRO A 222 -18.73 -8.28 -3.48
C PRO A 222 -19.97 -8.62 -2.66
N SER A 223 -19.86 -9.52 -1.67
CA SER A 223 -20.94 -9.80 -0.71
C SER A 223 -21.19 -8.64 0.27
N LEU A 224 -20.26 -7.68 0.39
CA LEU A 224 -20.39 -6.46 1.18
C LEU A 224 -21.10 -5.37 0.35
N THR A 225 -22.39 -5.56 0.12
CA THR A 225 -23.17 -4.78 -0.84
C THR A 225 -23.25 -3.29 -0.50
N SER A 226 -23.16 -2.91 0.77
CA SER A 226 -23.10 -1.50 1.18
C SER A 226 -21.83 -0.80 0.67
N LEU A 227 -20.68 -1.48 0.70
CA LEU A 227 -19.44 -0.93 0.13
C LEU A 227 -19.49 -0.93 -1.39
N VAL A 228 -20.05 -1.95 -2.03
CA VAL A 228 -20.22 -1.97 -3.49
C VAL A 228 -21.07 -0.78 -3.95
N GLU A 229 -22.17 -0.49 -3.28
CA GLU A 229 -23.03 0.65 -3.63
C GLU A 229 -22.33 1.99 -3.37
N ALA A 230 -21.68 2.16 -2.21
CA ALA A 230 -20.99 3.39 -1.86
C ALA A 230 -19.88 3.76 -2.86
N ARG A 231 -19.12 2.76 -3.33
CA ARG A 231 -18.00 2.96 -4.26
C ARG A 231 -18.40 3.52 -5.63
N ARG A 232 -19.67 3.38 -6.04
CA ARG A 232 -20.13 3.83 -7.37
C ARG A 232 -20.03 5.34 -7.59
N SER A 233 -20.07 6.11 -6.50
CA SER A 233 -19.96 7.57 -6.54
C SER A 233 -18.67 8.08 -5.90
N MET A 234 -17.70 7.19 -5.63
CA MET A 234 -16.48 7.52 -4.91
C MET A 234 -15.23 7.23 -5.74
N THR A 235 -14.20 8.03 -5.56
CA THR A 235 -12.84 7.69 -5.98
C THR A 235 -12.15 6.79 -4.95
N ARG A 236 -11.07 6.13 -5.34
CA ARG A 236 -10.40 5.09 -4.53
C ARG A 236 -9.88 5.62 -3.19
N ASP A 237 -9.45 6.87 -3.13
CA ASP A 237 -9.02 7.58 -1.92
C ASP A 237 -10.18 7.93 -0.96
N GLU A 238 -11.41 7.94 -1.46
CA GLU A 238 -12.62 8.17 -0.66
C GLU A 238 -13.20 6.87 -0.08
N TYR A 239 -12.61 5.71 -0.40
CA TYR A 239 -13.11 4.43 0.10
C TYR A 239 -12.92 4.33 1.61
N ARG A 240 -14.00 3.99 2.32
CA ARG A 240 -14.03 3.93 3.78
C ARG A 240 -14.74 2.68 4.27
N ALA A 241 -14.13 1.96 5.22
CA ALA A 241 -14.83 0.86 5.89
C ALA A 241 -16.00 1.38 6.75
N ALA A 242 -15.96 2.65 7.15
CA ALA A 242 -17.07 3.34 7.82
C ALA A 242 -18.38 3.36 7.01
N ASN A 243 -18.34 3.09 5.69
CA ASN A 243 -19.53 3.00 4.84
C ASN A 243 -20.24 1.65 4.94
N LEU A 244 -19.73 0.70 5.74
CA LEU A 244 -20.37 -0.59 5.97
C LEU A 244 -21.73 -0.42 6.66
N SER A 245 -22.74 -1.12 6.14
CA SER A 245 -24.01 -1.30 6.83
C SER A 245 -23.85 -2.18 8.07
N LYS A 246 -24.78 -2.10 9.03
CA LYS A 246 -24.80 -3.00 10.20
C LYS A 246 -24.79 -4.49 9.83
N ALA A 247 -25.47 -4.84 8.73
CA ALA A 247 -25.52 -6.22 8.24
C ALA A 247 -24.15 -6.66 7.69
N ASP A 248 -23.46 -5.79 6.97
CA ASP A 248 -22.14 -6.10 6.43
C ASP A 248 -21.05 -6.08 7.50
N ILE A 249 -21.15 -5.22 8.52
CA ILE A 249 -20.30 -5.29 9.73
C ILE A 249 -20.44 -6.67 10.37
N ALA A 250 -21.68 -7.15 10.57
CA ALA A 250 -21.92 -8.47 11.14
C ALA A 250 -21.36 -9.60 10.27
N ARG A 251 -21.43 -9.45 8.93
CA ARG A 251 -20.83 -10.39 7.97
C ARG A 251 -19.31 -10.45 8.13
N VAL A 252 -18.62 -9.30 8.10
CA VAL A 252 -17.16 -9.26 8.26
C VAL A 252 -16.74 -9.84 9.61
N ARG A 253 -17.46 -9.55 10.69
CA ARG A 253 -17.18 -10.14 12.01
C ARG A 253 -17.38 -11.64 12.05
N THR A 254 -18.36 -12.15 11.31
CA THR A 254 -18.56 -13.61 11.15
C THR A 254 -17.38 -14.22 10.40
N ASP A 255 -16.95 -13.60 9.29
CA ASP A 255 -15.80 -14.07 8.52
C ASP A 255 -14.51 -14.09 9.36
N ILE A 256 -14.28 -13.06 10.18
CA ILE A 256 -13.15 -13.02 11.13
C ILE A 256 -13.23 -14.19 12.10
N ALA A 257 -14.40 -14.43 12.71
CA ALA A 257 -14.57 -15.54 13.65
C ALA A 257 -14.34 -16.91 12.98
N GLU A 258 -14.80 -17.08 11.73
CA GLU A 258 -14.57 -18.30 10.95
C GLU A 258 -13.09 -18.49 10.59
N VAL A 259 -12.37 -17.43 10.22
CA VAL A 259 -10.92 -17.46 10.00
C VAL A 259 -10.20 -17.87 11.28
N MET A 260 -10.49 -17.22 12.41
CA MET A 260 -9.81 -17.50 13.68
C MET A 260 -10.14 -18.87 14.27
N ALA A 261 -11.26 -19.49 13.87
CA ALA A 261 -11.63 -20.83 14.30
C ALA A 261 -11.01 -21.94 13.43
N ARG A 262 -10.37 -21.61 12.31
CA ARG A 262 -9.69 -22.60 11.46
C ARG A 262 -8.34 -23.01 12.05
N GLU A 263 -7.96 -24.26 11.79
CA GLU A 263 -6.63 -24.75 12.12
C GLU A 263 -5.56 -23.95 11.35
N PRO A 264 -4.43 -23.60 11.99
CA PRO A 264 -3.33 -22.93 11.31
C PRO A 264 -2.87 -23.68 10.06
N GLY A 265 -2.77 -22.98 8.93
CA GLY A 265 -2.40 -23.56 7.64
C GLY A 265 -3.55 -24.26 6.90
N ALA A 266 -4.79 -24.18 7.39
CA ALA A 266 -5.96 -24.66 6.68
C ALA A 266 -6.26 -23.81 5.44
N GLY A 267 -6.12 -24.42 4.26
CA GLY A 267 -6.46 -23.82 2.97
C GLY A 267 -6.00 -24.73 1.83
N SER A 268 -6.03 -24.22 0.61
CA SER A 268 -5.67 -25.02 -0.57
C SER A 268 -4.15 -25.24 -0.75
N GLY A 269 -3.31 -24.47 -0.04
CA GLY A 269 -1.85 -24.47 -0.21
C GLY A 269 -1.36 -23.74 -1.45
N VAL A 270 -2.25 -23.06 -2.19
CA VAL A 270 -1.86 -22.20 -3.32
C VAL A 270 -1.11 -20.99 -2.80
N ASP A 271 0.08 -20.74 -3.36
CA ASP A 271 0.82 -19.50 -3.12
C ASP A 271 0.22 -18.37 -3.95
N TRP A 272 -0.85 -17.78 -3.42
CA TRP A 272 -1.59 -16.68 -4.05
C TRP A 272 -0.74 -15.43 -4.25
N GLN A 273 0.21 -15.15 -3.36
CA GLN A 273 1.10 -14.00 -3.47
C GLN A 273 2.03 -14.16 -4.68
N THR A 274 2.65 -15.33 -4.82
CA THR A 274 3.49 -15.64 -5.98
C THR A 274 2.67 -15.69 -7.27
N LEU A 275 1.45 -16.27 -7.24
CA LEU A 275 0.57 -16.30 -8.41
C LEU A 275 0.24 -14.89 -8.91
N ALA A 276 -0.19 -14.00 -8.01
CA ALA A 276 -0.46 -12.60 -8.34
C ALA A 276 0.79 -11.90 -8.88
N ARG A 277 1.98 -12.16 -8.30
CA ARG A 277 3.24 -11.59 -8.76
C ARG A 277 3.60 -12.05 -10.18
N VAL A 278 3.46 -13.33 -10.49
CA VAL A 278 3.74 -13.87 -11.84
C VAL A 278 2.83 -13.23 -12.89
N ILE A 279 1.57 -12.98 -12.55
CA ILE A 279 0.62 -12.27 -13.42
C ILE A 279 1.05 -10.82 -13.58
N GLN A 280 1.38 -10.13 -12.49
CA GLN A 280 1.88 -8.76 -12.54
C GLN A 280 3.15 -8.65 -13.41
N ASP A 281 4.17 -9.48 -13.19
CA ASP A 281 5.40 -9.52 -13.97
C ASP A 281 5.17 -9.76 -15.46
N ARG A 282 4.12 -10.53 -15.79
CA ARG A 282 3.74 -10.77 -17.19
C ARG A 282 3.25 -9.50 -17.87
N PHE A 283 2.56 -8.58 -17.20
CA PHE A 283 1.91 -7.46 -17.88
C PHE A 283 2.44 -6.07 -17.48
N ALA A 284 3.11 -5.94 -16.34
CA ALA A 284 3.46 -4.66 -15.72
C ALA A 284 4.38 -3.79 -16.60
N ASP A 285 5.30 -4.38 -17.36
CA ASP A 285 6.13 -3.63 -18.31
C ASP A 285 5.51 -3.57 -19.71
N ARG A 286 4.74 -4.60 -20.10
CA ARG A 286 4.16 -4.71 -21.45
C ARG A 286 3.04 -3.71 -21.69
N LEU A 287 2.22 -3.43 -20.67
CA LEU A 287 1.10 -2.50 -20.75
C LEU A 287 1.57 -1.05 -20.89
N PRO A 288 2.44 -0.50 -20.02
CA PRO A 288 3.02 0.84 -20.24
C PRO A 288 3.82 0.94 -21.53
N TYR A 289 4.54 -0.12 -21.93
CA TYR A 289 5.22 -0.12 -23.23
C TYR A 289 4.24 -0.05 -24.41
N MET A 290 3.09 -0.73 -24.33
CA MET A 290 2.03 -0.61 -25.33
C MET A 290 1.47 0.82 -25.38
N GLN A 291 1.16 1.42 -24.22
CA GLN A 291 0.74 2.83 -24.15
C GLN A 291 1.77 3.74 -24.79
N HIS A 292 3.06 3.58 -24.45
CA HIS A 292 4.14 4.35 -25.05
C HIS A 292 4.13 4.26 -26.58
N LEU A 293 4.01 3.06 -27.15
CA LEU A 293 3.94 2.86 -28.60
C LEU A 293 2.70 3.52 -29.24
N LEU A 294 1.55 3.48 -28.56
CA LEU A 294 0.28 4.05 -29.05
C LEU A 294 0.22 5.58 -28.93
N HIS A 295 0.96 6.16 -27.99
CA HIS A 295 1.06 7.62 -27.80
C HIS A 295 2.17 8.28 -28.64
N GLN A 296 3.10 7.50 -29.21
CA GLN A 296 4.13 8.06 -30.10
C GLN A 296 3.54 8.82 -31.30
N PRO A 297 4.16 9.93 -31.72
CA PRO A 297 3.73 10.66 -32.92
C PRO A 297 3.74 9.76 -34.16
N VAL A 298 2.64 9.79 -34.91
CA VAL A 298 2.42 8.90 -36.06
C VAL A 298 3.00 9.52 -37.33
N PHE A 299 4.27 9.25 -37.63
CA PHE A 299 4.91 9.68 -38.89
C PHE A 299 4.66 8.69 -40.03
N ASN A 300 4.62 7.39 -39.72
CA ASN A 300 4.35 6.31 -40.65
C ASN A 300 3.39 5.31 -40.00
N VAL A 301 2.13 5.35 -40.44
CA VAL A 301 1.02 4.56 -39.89
C VAL A 301 1.30 3.06 -40.00
N THR A 302 1.80 2.59 -41.14
CA THR A 302 2.10 1.18 -41.37
C THR A 302 3.24 0.69 -40.46
N ALA A 303 4.27 1.51 -40.28
CA ALA A 303 5.37 1.17 -39.38
C ALA A 303 4.93 1.12 -37.91
N GLN A 304 4.05 2.04 -37.49
CA GLN A 304 3.48 2.01 -36.13
C GLN A 304 2.58 0.78 -35.94
N LEU A 305 1.71 0.48 -36.90
CA LEU A 305 0.89 -0.73 -36.89
C LEU A 305 1.75 -1.99 -36.72
N ALA A 306 2.83 -2.13 -37.49
CA ALA A 306 3.73 -3.28 -37.38
C ALA A 306 4.34 -3.42 -35.98
N LYS A 307 4.72 -2.30 -35.33
CA LYS A 307 5.24 -2.31 -33.94
C LYS A 307 4.17 -2.75 -32.94
N VAL A 308 2.97 -2.18 -33.02
CA VAL A 308 1.84 -2.51 -32.12
C VAL A 308 1.43 -3.97 -32.32
N ARG A 309 1.23 -4.40 -33.57
CA ARG A 309 0.91 -5.78 -33.95
C ARG A 309 1.91 -6.78 -33.39
N LYS A 310 3.22 -6.48 -33.49
CA LYS A 310 4.28 -7.31 -32.89
C LYS A 310 4.09 -7.49 -31.38
N GLN A 311 3.72 -6.43 -30.65
CA GLN A 311 3.50 -6.53 -29.20
C GLN A 311 2.22 -7.30 -28.85
N LEU A 312 1.12 -7.11 -29.59
CA LEU A 312 -0.10 -7.91 -29.42
C LEU A 312 0.19 -9.41 -29.56
N ILE A 313 0.90 -9.80 -30.64
CA ILE A 313 1.31 -11.19 -30.86
C ILE A 313 2.21 -11.67 -29.73
N THR A 314 3.22 -10.88 -29.34
CA THR A 314 4.17 -11.26 -28.28
C THR A 314 3.45 -11.55 -26.95
N SER A 315 2.41 -10.79 -26.61
CA SER A 315 1.62 -10.99 -25.40
C SER A 315 0.70 -12.23 -25.47
N LEU A 316 0.12 -12.52 -26.64
CA LEU A 316 -0.91 -13.53 -26.82
C LEU A 316 -0.41 -14.88 -27.35
N ILE A 317 0.77 -14.93 -27.98
CA ILE A 317 1.27 -16.14 -28.65
C ILE A 317 1.29 -17.41 -27.77
N PRO A 318 1.53 -17.34 -26.43
CA PRO A 318 1.46 -18.56 -25.59
C PRO A 318 0.04 -19.15 -25.46
N SER A 319 -0.99 -18.39 -25.85
CA SER A 319 -2.41 -18.77 -25.79
C SER A 319 -2.99 -19.16 -27.15
N MET A 320 -2.23 -19.01 -28.24
CA MET A 320 -2.68 -19.31 -29.60
C MET A 320 -2.44 -20.77 -29.96
N HIS A 321 -3.44 -21.45 -30.54
CA HIS A 321 -3.30 -22.79 -31.11
C HIS A 321 -3.06 -22.76 -32.63
N ARG A 322 -2.66 -23.91 -33.21
CA ARG A 322 -2.23 -23.99 -34.62
C ARG A 322 -3.37 -24.24 -35.61
N GLU A 323 -4.41 -24.96 -35.21
CA GLU A 323 -5.57 -25.20 -36.08
C GLU A 323 -6.40 -23.93 -36.30
N ASN A 324 -7.12 -23.86 -37.42
CA ASN A 324 -8.16 -22.86 -37.71
C ASN A 324 -7.77 -21.38 -37.50
N VAL A 325 -6.49 -21.03 -37.69
CA VAL A 325 -5.99 -19.65 -37.51
C VAL A 325 -6.80 -18.65 -38.34
N GLY A 326 -7.32 -17.62 -37.68
CA GLY A 326 -8.14 -16.57 -38.28
C GLY A 326 -9.65 -16.86 -38.31
N ALA A 327 -10.11 -18.04 -37.89
CA ALA A 327 -11.53 -18.31 -37.66
C ALA A 327 -12.04 -17.56 -36.40
N PRO A 328 -13.33 -17.16 -36.33
CA PRO A 328 -13.90 -16.53 -35.13
C PRO A 328 -13.67 -17.33 -33.84
N GLU A 329 -13.80 -18.65 -33.91
CA GLU A 329 -13.59 -19.56 -32.78
C GLU A 329 -12.12 -19.56 -32.31
N TRP A 330 -11.17 -19.39 -33.22
CA TRP A 330 -9.74 -19.33 -32.89
C TRP A 330 -9.39 -18.10 -32.04
N PHE A 331 -10.01 -16.95 -32.31
CA PHE A 331 -9.86 -15.75 -31.48
C PHE A 331 -10.52 -15.93 -30.12
N ALA A 332 -11.73 -16.48 -30.07
CA ALA A 332 -12.45 -16.74 -28.82
C ALA A 332 -11.67 -17.72 -27.91
N GLU A 333 -11.12 -18.79 -28.48
CA GLU A 333 -10.26 -19.72 -27.75
C GLU A 333 -8.96 -19.08 -27.26
N THR A 334 -8.35 -18.20 -28.08
CA THR A 334 -7.14 -17.47 -27.68
C THR A 334 -7.43 -16.57 -26.47
N ALA A 335 -8.56 -15.85 -26.48
CA ALA A 335 -9.00 -15.02 -25.36
C ALA A 335 -9.22 -15.87 -24.10
N HIS A 336 -9.97 -16.98 -24.23
CA HIS A 336 -10.26 -17.87 -23.11
C HIS A 336 -8.98 -18.48 -22.51
N ARG A 337 -8.10 -19.04 -23.34
CA ARG A 337 -6.82 -19.61 -22.89
C ARG A 337 -5.91 -18.55 -22.25
N CYS A 338 -5.94 -17.31 -22.75
CA CYS A 338 -5.21 -16.21 -22.13
C CYS A 338 -5.72 -15.93 -20.71
N ALA A 339 -7.04 -15.81 -20.55
CA ALA A 339 -7.67 -15.45 -19.28
C ALA A 339 -7.61 -16.58 -18.23
N ALA A 340 -7.72 -17.84 -18.66
CA ALA A 340 -7.81 -18.99 -17.75
C ALA A 340 -6.45 -19.63 -17.40
N ARG A 341 -5.37 -19.31 -18.13
CA ARG A 341 -4.09 -20.05 -18.06
C ARG A 341 -3.55 -20.28 -16.65
N PHE A 342 -3.69 -19.29 -15.79
CA PHE A 342 -3.11 -19.30 -14.44
C PHE A 342 -4.05 -19.91 -13.39
N THR A 343 -5.33 -20.09 -13.70
CA THR A 343 -6.36 -20.46 -12.73
C THR A 343 -7.13 -21.74 -13.08
N GLU A 344 -7.07 -22.20 -14.33
CA GLU A 344 -7.83 -23.35 -14.84
C GLU A 344 -7.58 -24.64 -14.04
N HIS A 345 -6.36 -24.85 -13.56
CA HIS A 345 -5.94 -26.08 -12.90
C HIS A 345 -5.69 -25.94 -11.39
N LEU A 346 -6.16 -24.85 -10.78
CA LEU A 346 -6.04 -24.69 -9.33
C LEU A 346 -6.98 -25.65 -8.57
N PRO A 347 -6.61 -26.12 -7.37
CA PRO A 347 -7.38 -27.11 -6.60
C PRO A 347 -8.61 -26.49 -5.91
N ARG A 348 -9.64 -26.14 -6.69
CA ARG A 348 -10.85 -25.42 -6.25
C ARG A 348 -11.61 -26.08 -5.08
N GLU A 349 -11.55 -27.42 -4.96
CA GLU A 349 -12.23 -28.16 -3.89
C GLU A 349 -11.69 -27.83 -2.49
N GLY A 350 -10.44 -27.37 -2.38
CA GLY A 350 -9.79 -27.02 -1.12
C GLY A 350 -9.87 -25.54 -0.76
N PHE A 351 -10.59 -24.72 -1.53
CA PHE A 351 -10.56 -23.27 -1.39
C PHE A 351 -11.39 -22.81 -0.19
N THR A 352 -10.79 -21.98 0.64
CA THR A 352 -11.52 -21.22 1.68
C THR A 352 -12.35 -20.11 1.02
N LYS A 353 -13.27 -19.50 1.79
CA LYS A 353 -14.01 -18.32 1.31
C LYS A 353 -13.06 -17.23 0.80
N GLN A 354 -11.96 -17.00 1.52
CA GLN A 354 -10.96 -15.98 1.21
C GLN A 354 -10.22 -16.31 -0.09
N GLU A 355 -9.87 -17.58 -0.30
CA GLU A 355 -9.24 -18.03 -1.55
C GLU A 355 -10.17 -17.91 -2.76
N TRP A 356 -11.48 -18.10 -2.57
CA TRP A 356 -12.46 -17.81 -3.63
C TRP A 356 -12.49 -16.32 -4.00
N VAL A 357 -12.39 -15.41 -3.02
CA VAL A 357 -12.30 -13.97 -3.32
C VAL A 357 -11.02 -13.66 -4.10
N LEU A 358 -9.88 -14.25 -3.71
CA LEU A 358 -8.61 -14.10 -4.42
C LEU A 358 -8.66 -14.67 -5.85
N LEU A 359 -9.27 -15.85 -6.03
CA LEU A 359 -9.48 -16.45 -7.35
C LEU A 359 -10.25 -15.50 -8.26
N HIS A 360 -11.41 -15.02 -7.81
CA HIS A 360 -12.25 -14.15 -8.64
C HIS A 360 -11.54 -12.84 -8.98
N ALA A 361 -10.79 -12.25 -8.05
CA ALA A 361 -9.99 -11.05 -8.34
C ALA A 361 -8.93 -11.32 -9.42
N VAL A 362 -8.24 -12.46 -9.34
CA VAL A 362 -7.24 -12.88 -10.35
C VAL A 362 -7.90 -13.15 -11.70
N GLU A 363 -9.01 -13.88 -11.72
CA GLU A 363 -9.74 -14.22 -12.95
C GLU A 363 -10.30 -12.95 -13.63
N GLU A 364 -10.79 -11.96 -12.87
CA GLU A 364 -11.28 -10.69 -13.41
C GLU A 364 -10.15 -9.85 -14.05
N VAL A 365 -9.01 -9.74 -13.36
CA VAL A 365 -7.83 -9.04 -13.89
C VAL A 365 -7.34 -9.70 -15.18
N LEU A 366 -7.24 -11.03 -15.20
CA LEU A 366 -6.83 -11.78 -16.38
C LEU A 366 -7.85 -11.65 -17.51
N HIS A 367 -9.15 -11.69 -17.20
CA HIS A 367 -10.22 -11.47 -18.17
C HIS A 367 -10.08 -10.11 -18.84
N GLU A 368 -10.00 -9.01 -18.09
CA GLU A 368 -9.94 -7.67 -18.67
C GLU A 368 -8.67 -7.43 -19.49
N VAL A 369 -7.51 -7.87 -18.99
CA VAL A 369 -6.25 -7.78 -19.74
C VAL A 369 -6.36 -8.55 -21.05
N CYS A 370 -6.78 -9.83 -20.99
CA CYS A 370 -6.87 -10.67 -22.17
C CYS A 370 -7.97 -10.24 -23.14
N ARG A 371 -9.07 -9.66 -22.65
CA ARG A 371 -10.13 -9.09 -23.47
C ARG A 371 -9.58 -7.95 -24.32
N VAL A 372 -8.94 -6.95 -23.71
CA VAL A 372 -8.36 -5.79 -24.43
C VAL A 372 -7.29 -6.23 -25.43
N TYR A 373 -6.37 -7.12 -25.03
CA TYR A 373 -5.34 -7.63 -25.94
C TYR A 373 -5.96 -8.38 -27.13
N THR A 374 -6.96 -9.23 -26.89
CA THR A 374 -7.51 -10.10 -27.95
C THR A 374 -8.45 -9.34 -28.87
N GLU A 375 -9.25 -8.40 -28.37
CA GLU A 375 -10.06 -7.49 -29.19
C GLU A 375 -9.17 -6.66 -30.13
N ALA A 376 -8.09 -6.09 -29.60
CA ALA A 376 -7.11 -5.39 -30.43
C ALA A 376 -6.45 -6.33 -31.46
N TRP A 377 -6.17 -7.58 -31.08
CA TRP A 377 -5.60 -8.57 -31.99
C TRP A 377 -6.54 -8.96 -33.14
N VAL A 378 -7.83 -9.13 -32.87
CA VAL A 378 -8.85 -9.40 -33.90
C VAL A 378 -8.83 -8.32 -34.97
N GLU A 379 -8.81 -7.05 -34.55
CA GLU A 379 -8.80 -5.92 -35.47
C GLU A 379 -7.45 -5.76 -36.19
N ALA A 380 -6.36 -6.09 -35.51
CA ALA A 380 -5.00 -6.04 -36.03
C ALA A 380 -4.73 -7.16 -37.05
N PHE A 381 -5.48 -8.27 -37.01
CA PHE A 381 -5.17 -9.53 -37.69
C PHE A 381 -4.84 -9.36 -39.18
N ASP A 382 -5.67 -8.59 -39.88
CA ASP A 382 -5.61 -8.26 -41.31
C ASP A 382 -5.37 -6.75 -41.56
N ALA A 383 -5.03 -5.98 -40.52
CA ALA A 383 -4.94 -4.51 -40.59
C ALA A 383 -3.90 -4.00 -41.60
N GLU A 384 -2.88 -4.78 -41.93
CA GLU A 384 -1.86 -4.43 -42.92
C GLU A 384 -2.43 -4.33 -44.34
N ALA A 385 -3.56 -4.99 -44.63
CA ALA A 385 -4.26 -4.91 -45.90
C ALA A 385 -5.31 -3.78 -45.94
N LYS A 386 -5.56 -3.09 -44.81
CA LYS A 386 -6.56 -2.02 -44.70
C LYS A 386 -5.98 -0.67 -45.13
N SER A 387 -6.87 0.27 -45.45
CA SER A 387 -6.45 1.63 -45.82
C SER A 387 -5.85 2.38 -44.62
N VAL A 388 -4.97 3.33 -44.89
CA VAL A 388 -4.30 4.15 -43.86
C VAL A 388 -5.32 4.82 -42.92
N VAL A 389 -6.44 5.30 -43.44
CA VAL A 389 -7.50 5.96 -42.66
C VAL A 389 -8.13 4.98 -41.65
N VAL A 390 -8.38 3.74 -42.07
CA VAL A 390 -8.94 2.71 -41.19
C VAL A 390 -7.93 2.33 -40.11
N VAL A 391 -6.66 2.13 -40.47
CA VAL A 391 -5.60 1.81 -39.50
C VAL A 391 -5.42 2.93 -38.47
N GLN A 392 -5.49 4.20 -38.89
CA GLN A 392 -5.42 5.34 -37.97
C GLN A 392 -6.58 5.35 -36.96
N ALA A 393 -7.81 5.06 -37.41
CA ALA A 393 -8.97 4.99 -36.53
C ALA A 393 -8.83 3.87 -35.48
N VAL A 394 -8.34 2.70 -35.92
CA VAL A 394 -8.11 1.54 -35.06
C VAL A 394 -6.98 1.80 -34.04
N LEU A 395 -5.86 2.41 -34.45
CA LEU A 395 -4.79 2.82 -33.53
C LEU A 395 -5.29 3.80 -32.46
N LYS A 396 -6.15 4.75 -32.83
CA LYS A 396 -6.77 5.69 -31.88
C LYS A 396 -7.70 4.98 -30.90
N LYS A 397 -8.44 3.97 -31.37
CA LYS A 397 -9.29 3.12 -30.52
C LYS A 397 -8.44 2.37 -29.48
N TRP A 398 -7.43 1.64 -29.93
CA TRP A 398 -6.55 0.87 -29.02
C TRP A 398 -5.83 1.76 -28.02
N LYS A 399 -5.42 2.97 -28.44
CA LYS A 399 -4.86 3.96 -27.51
C LYS A 399 -5.79 4.18 -26.31
N GLY A 400 -7.07 4.44 -26.56
CA GLY A 400 -8.05 4.64 -25.49
C GLY A 400 -8.32 3.38 -24.66
N GLU A 401 -8.37 2.21 -25.29
CA GLU A 401 -8.61 0.93 -24.57
C GLU A 401 -7.46 0.54 -23.65
N PHE A 402 -6.21 0.69 -24.11
CA PHE A 402 -5.03 0.44 -23.27
C PHE A 402 -4.85 1.51 -22.19
N ASP A 403 -5.20 2.77 -22.46
CA ASP A 403 -5.22 3.82 -21.44
C ASP A 403 -6.22 3.50 -20.32
N ALA A 404 -7.47 3.14 -20.69
CA ALA A 404 -8.49 2.76 -19.73
C ALA A 404 -8.12 1.48 -18.95
N LEU A 405 -7.47 0.50 -19.59
CA LEU A 405 -7.02 -0.72 -18.90
C LEU A 405 -5.95 -0.43 -17.86
N VAL A 406 -4.94 0.38 -18.19
CA VAL A 406 -3.88 0.75 -17.23
C VAL A 406 -4.46 1.57 -16.08
N GLU A 407 -5.37 2.49 -16.37
CA GLU A 407 -6.09 3.25 -15.35
C GLU A 407 -6.95 2.35 -14.45
N TRP A 408 -7.64 1.36 -15.01
CA TRP A 408 -8.46 0.42 -14.24
C TRP A 408 -7.63 -0.52 -13.36
N LEU A 409 -6.49 -1.01 -13.88
CA LEU A 409 -5.60 -1.89 -13.12
C LEU A 409 -4.93 -1.16 -11.95
N ASP A 410 -4.50 0.09 -12.17
CA ASP A 410 -3.89 0.96 -11.16
C ASP A 410 -2.87 0.21 -10.27
N TRP A 411 -1.97 -0.56 -10.90
CA TRP A 411 -1.10 -1.46 -10.17
C TRP A 411 -0.03 -0.71 -9.35
N PRO A 412 0.19 -1.09 -8.07
CA PRO A 412 1.18 -0.44 -7.22
C PRO A 412 2.61 -0.44 -7.77
N VAL A 413 2.97 -1.41 -8.63
CA VAL A 413 4.29 -1.48 -9.27
C VAL A 413 4.60 -0.31 -10.22
N TRP A 414 3.57 0.43 -10.62
CA TRP A 414 3.70 1.66 -11.42
C TRP A 414 3.87 2.92 -10.55
N ILE A 415 3.67 2.81 -9.23
CA ILE A 415 3.91 3.87 -8.25
C ILE A 415 5.41 3.85 -7.91
N LYS A 416 6.21 4.43 -8.79
CA LYS A 416 7.67 4.48 -8.66
C LYS A 416 8.23 5.75 -9.29
N CYS A 417 9.46 6.08 -8.91
CA CYS A 417 10.23 7.12 -9.57
C CYS A 417 10.80 6.57 -10.88
N ASP A 418 10.50 7.26 -11.98
CA ASP A 418 11.02 6.95 -13.32
C ASP A 418 11.45 8.26 -14.00
N PRO A 419 12.76 8.46 -14.29
CA PRO A 419 13.87 7.53 -14.07
C PRO A 419 14.15 7.25 -12.58
N ALA A 420 14.92 6.19 -12.31
CA ALA A 420 15.38 5.88 -10.96
C ALA A 420 16.20 7.04 -10.36
N CYS A 421 16.07 7.23 -9.04
CA CYS A 421 16.71 8.34 -8.33
C CYS A 421 18.23 8.24 -8.28
N GLY A 422 18.88 9.39 -8.11
CA GLY A 422 20.32 9.50 -7.89
C GLY A 422 20.78 8.83 -6.60
N VAL A 423 22.10 8.73 -6.43
CA VAL A 423 22.70 8.15 -5.20
C VAL A 423 22.55 9.04 -3.97
N ASP A 424 22.26 10.32 -4.19
CA ASP A 424 22.00 11.38 -3.20
C ASP A 424 20.50 11.66 -3.04
N GLU A 425 19.65 10.83 -3.65
CA GLU A 425 18.20 10.98 -3.65
C GLU A 425 17.51 9.69 -3.21
N VAL A 426 16.30 9.84 -2.67
CA VAL A 426 15.39 8.75 -2.37
C VAL A 426 14.09 8.91 -3.13
N CYS A 427 13.48 7.78 -3.52
CA CYS A 427 12.17 7.82 -4.17
C CYS A 427 11.07 8.04 -3.13
N TRP A 428 10.56 9.26 -3.07
CA TRP A 428 9.42 9.61 -2.24
C TRP A 428 8.14 9.11 -2.90
N VAL A 429 7.41 8.22 -2.22
CA VAL A 429 6.05 7.80 -2.59
C VAL A 429 5.06 8.41 -1.61
N PRO A 430 4.13 9.27 -2.06
CA PRO A 430 3.12 9.89 -1.19
C PRO A 430 2.27 8.86 -0.42
N GLN A 431 2.25 8.97 0.91
CA GLN A 431 1.49 8.11 1.82
C GLN A 431 0.24 8.80 2.43
N GLY A 432 -0.14 9.94 1.87
CA GLY A 432 -1.26 10.76 2.36
C GLY A 432 -0.89 11.63 3.58
N GLN A 433 -1.86 12.36 4.12
CA GLN A 433 -1.68 13.18 5.32
C GLN A 433 -1.51 12.32 6.58
N PRO A 434 -0.67 12.72 7.54
CA PRO A 434 0.14 13.94 7.60
C PRO A 434 1.53 13.76 6.99
N LEU A 435 1.85 12.54 6.51
CA LEU A 435 3.19 12.14 6.10
C LEU A 435 3.66 12.79 4.81
N THR A 436 2.74 13.18 3.92
CA THR A 436 3.07 13.87 2.68
C THR A 436 2.83 15.37 2.83
N PRO A 437 3.88 16.20 2.87
CA PRO A 437 3.77 17.65 2.76
C PRO A 437 2.95 18.03 1.53
N PRO A 438 2.02 19.00 1.62
CA PRO A 438 1.22 19.43 0.47
C PRO A 438 2.08 19.82 -0.74
N GLU A 439 3.29 20.33 -0.49
CA GLU A 439 4.26 20.81 -1.48
C GLU A 439 4.89 19.69 -2.31
N LEU A 440 5.02 18.49 -1.73
CA LEU A 440 5.49 17.29 -2.42
C LEU A 440 4.41 16.64 -3.28
N GLY A 441 3.17 17.14 -3.24
CA GLY A 441 2.06 16.66 -4.06
C GLY A 441 1.81 15.15 -3.97
N HIS A 442 1.08 14.62 -4.95
CA HIS A 442 0.55 13.25 -4.92
C HIS A 442 1.23 12.28 -5.90
N LYS A 443 2.36 12.67 -6.49
CA LYS A 443 3.12 11.84 -7.43
C LYS A 443 4.47 11.41 -6.85
N PRO A 444 4.91 10.16 -7.13
CA PRO A 444 6.25 9.73 -6.81
C PRO A 444 7.31 10.65 -7.41
N ARG A 445 8.33 10.99 -6.65
CA ARG A 445 9.44 11.85 -7.10
C ARG A 445 10.72 11.57 -6.34
N CYS A 446 11.84 11.84 -6.97
CA CYS A 446 13.13 11.82 -6.28
C CYS A 446 13.26 13.08 -5.42
N VAL A 447 13.62 12.90 -4.16
CA VAL A 447 13.94 13.98 -3.21
C VAL A 447 15.33 13.76 -2.65
N PRO A 448 16.09 14.80 -2.28
CA PRO A 448 17.38 14.63 -1.63
C PRO A 448 17.27 13.77 -0.37
N ILE A 449 18.28 12.95 -0.08
CA ILE A 449 18.34 12.15 1.16
C ILE A 449 18.27 13.05 2.40
N GLU A 450 18.90 14.23 2.37
CA GLU A 450 18.88 15.19 3.49
C GLU A 450 17.72 16.21 3.37
N PHE A 451 16.55 15.81 2.85
CA PHE A 451 15.44 16.75 2.69
C PHE A 451 14.85 17.16 4.05
N HIS A 452 14.75 18.46 4.27
CA HIS A 452 14.01 19.04 5.40
C HIS A 452 12.58 19.34 4.95
N ILE A 453 11.61 18.76 5.65
CA ILE A 453 10.23 19.23 5.59
C ILE A 453 10.21 20.50 6.45
N GLU A 454 10.28 21.66 5.79
CA GLU A 454 10.18 22.97 6.49
C GLU A 454 8.84 23.13 7.21
#